data_AF-A0AAW3PJF1-F1
#
_entry.id   AF-A0AAW3PJF1-F1
#
_cell.length_a   1.000
_cell.length_b   1.000
_cell.length_c   1.000
_cell.angle_alpha   90.00
_cell.angle_beta   90.00
_cell.angle_gamma   90.00
#
_symmetry.space_group_name_H-M   'P 1'
#
loop_
_entity.id
_entity.type
_entity.pdbx_description
1 polymer ?
#
loop_
_entity_poly.entity_id
_entity_poly.type
_entity_poly.pdbx_seq_one_letter_code
_entity_poly.pdbx_strand_id
1 'polypeptide(L)'
;MLGLFAGCVALVMEPAACAEAFYLHNDDTVVFMGDSITEGGAYTTGIEDYVVTRFPTMHVRFVNSGVGKDTVAGGLAGPMSERLQRDVVPFSPTVVAMMYGMNDGRFKAFDPQAYGAYLSGYDNALTLLARLLPDARITLIRPSPYDDVTRRELFDIGYNTVLQRFGDGVAQLGPAVRAHVADLNGPVVSDLRRLMQIEPDIARTLFPDRIHPIPAGGILLAKALLKSWGATSLVSAVDISIGSQPSVAAQHAAVRHFRAGTALSWQAIDDALPMPIPDDQTSRFVALNTDFMESLNQQNLRVTGLKAGVYRLSIDGQTIATFNAADLSRGINLARYASPMNAQAADVHVLTLAHNAIRATRWRRVQMLRTTSALNDRSQALQALDRAEFAIVALQREAAQPLWHTFELNPL
;
A
#
# COMPACT_ATOMS: atom_id res chain seq x y z
N MET A 1 66.46 2.34 -26.63
CA MET A 1 65.57 1.19 -26.36
C MET A 1 64.47 1.70 -25.44
N LEU A 2 63.22 1.64 -25.92
CA LEU A 2 62.02 2.16 -25.24
C LEU A 2 61.72 1.35 -23.97
N GLY A 3 61.41 2.06 -22.87
CA GLY A 3 60.83 1.46 -21.66
C GLY A 3 59.32 1.34 -21.79
N LEU A 4 58.79 0.14 -21.56
CA LEU A 4 57.36 -0.14 -21.49
C LEU A 4 56.79 0.42 -20.17
N PHE A 5 55.80 1.32 -20.28
CA PHE A 5 54.88 1.62 -19.19
C PHE A 5 53.77 0.56 -19.17
N ALA A 6 53.69 -0.22 -18.09
CA ALA A 6 52.54 -1.08 -17.80
C ALA A 6 51.42 -0.23 -17.18
N GLY A 7 50.38 0.06 -17.95
CA GLY A 7 49.16 0.70 -17.45
C GLY A 7 48.23 -0.34 -16.82
N CYS A 8 47.97 -0.22 -15.52
CA CYS A 8 46.88 -0.95 -14.87
C CYS A 8 45.53 -0.42 -15.40
N VAL A 9 44.80 -1.26 -16.12
CA VAL A 9 43.40 -1.01 -16.46
C VAL A 9 42.57 -1.31 -15.22
N ALA A 10 42.00 -0.27 -14.60
CA ALA A 10 40.92 -0.46 -13.64
C ALA A 10 39.69 -0.94 -14.41
N LEU A 11 39.29 -2.20 -14.21
CA LEU A 11 37.96 -2.64 -14.61
C LEU A 11 36.95 -1.88 -13.75
N VAL A 12 36.32 -0.87 -14.34
CA VAL A 12 35.05 -0.34 -13.82
C VAL A 12 34.03 -1.45 -14.06
N MET A 13 33.71 -2.22 -13.02
CA MET A 13 32.53 -3.05 -13.05
C MET A 13 31.33 -2.11 -13.17
N GLU A 14 30.66 -2.13 -14.32
CA GLU A 14 29.34 -1.52 -14.47
C GLU A 14 28.42 -2.15 -13.40
N PRO A 15 27.60 -1.35 -12.69
CA PRO A 15 26.59 -1.91 -11.81
C PRO A 15 25.67 -2.80 -12.63
N ALA A 16 25.54 -4.06 -12.21
CA ALA A 16 24.61 -5.00 -12.79
C ALA A 16 23.17 -4.45 -12.77
N ALA A 17 22.50 -4.58 -13.92
CA ALA A 17 21.08 -4.46 -14.21
C ALA A 17 20.12 -4.02 -13.06
N CYS A 18 19.50 -2.85 -13.29
CA CYS A 18 18.22 -2.34 -12.78
C CYS A 18 17.56 -3.12 -11.63
N ALA A 19 17.55 -2.51 -10.44
CA ALA A 19 16.39 -2.62 -9.57
C ALA A 19 15.16 -2.22 -10.40
N GLU A 20 14.15 -3.08 -10.50
CA GLU A 20 12.85 -2.68 -11.05
C GLU A 20 12.36 -1.46 -10.26
N ALA A 21 12.24 -0.32 -10.94
CA ALA A 21 11.74 0.90 -10.36
C ALA A 21 10.31 0.67 -9.86
N PHE A 22 9.93 1.35 -8.77
CA PHE A 22 8.55 1.37 -8.29
C PHE A 22 7.60 1.75 -9.44
N TYR A 23 6.48 1.03 -9.57
CA TYR A 23 5.59 1.13 -10.72
C TYR A 23 4.96 2.52 -10.87
N LEU A 24 4.70 3.22 -9.76
CA LEU A 24 4.10 4.56 -9.82
C LEU A 24 5.18 5.64 -9.93
N HIS A 25 4.85 6.70 -10.64
CA HIS A 25 5.71 7.84 -10.92
C HIS A 25 5.08 9.13 -10.37
N ASN A 26 5.90 10.19 -10.32
CA ASN A 26 5.39 11.52 -10.01
C ASN A 26 4.29 11.93 -10.99
N ASP A 27 3.27 12.63 -10.47
CA ASP A 27 2.10 13.13 -11.20
C ASP A 27 1.17 12.04 -11.77
N ASP A 28 1.35 10.77 -11.40
CA ASP A 28 0.39 9.73 -11.76
C ASP A 28 -1.01 10.03 -11.19
N THR A 29 -2.04 9.72 -11.96
CA THR A 29 -3.42 9.61 -11.45
C THR A 29 -3.86 8.15 -11.58
N VAL A 30 -4.06 7.49 -10.44
CA VAL A 30 -4.44 6.08 -10.33
C VAL A 30 -5.95 5.99 -10.08
N VAL A 31 -6.67 5.32 -10.98
CA VAL A 31 -8.09 4.97 -10.78
C VAL A 31 -8.21 3.48 -10.50
N PHE A 32 -8.75 3.14 -9.33
CA PHE A 32 -9.11 1.77 -8.97
C PHE A 32 -10.54 1.46 -9.39
N MET A 33 -10.68 0.51 -10.31
CA MET A 33 -11.93 -0.05 -10.78
C MET A 33 -12.16 -1.43 -10.16
N GLY A 34 -13.34 -1.65 -9.62
CA GLY A 34 -13.69 -2.95 -9.07
C GLY A 34 -15.10 -2.99 -8.51
N ASP A 35 -15.36 -4.05 -7.77
CA ASP A 35 -16.65 -4.30 -7.12
C ASP A 35 -16.71 -3.74 -5.69
N SER A 36 -17.48 -4.38 -4.80
CA SER A 36 -17.65 -4.00 -3.40
C SER A 36 -16.36 -4.03 -2.58
N ILE A 37 -15.36 -4.84 -2.97
CA ILE A 37 -14.08 -4.91 -2.26
C ILE A 37 -13.27 -3.63 -2.54
N THR A 38 -13.25 -3.19 -3.80
CA THR A 38 -12.65 -1.90 -4.17
C THR A 38 -13.49 -0.76 -3.60
N GLU A 39 -14.81 -0.83 -3.71
CA GLU A 39 -15.75 0.16 -3.16
C GLU A 39 -15.53 0.44 -1.66
N GLY A 40 -15.18 -0.60 -0.89
CA GLY A 40 -14.92 -0.51 0.55
C GLY A 40 -13.60 0.19 0.91
N GLY A 41 -12.67 0.31 -0.04
CA GLY A 41 -11.48 1.16 0.07
C GLY A 41 -10.34 0.63 0.95
N ALA A 42 -10.53 -0.45 1.71
CA ALA A 42 -9.55 -0.92 2.69
C ALA A 42 -8.13 -1.10 2.11
N TYR A 43 -7.99 -1.68 0.92
CA TYR A 43 -6.68 -1.86 0.30
C TYR A 43 -6.21 -0.62 -0.46
N THR A 44 -7.11 0.13 -1.12
CA THR A 44 -6.75 1.33 -1.89
C THR A 44 -6.25 2.45 -0.98
N THR A 45 -6.84 2.59 0.21
CA THR A 45 -6.34 3.50 1.26
C THR A 45 -4.94 3.09 1.69
N GLY A 46 -4.68 1.79 1.89
CA GLY A 46 -3.33 1.31 2.25
C GLY A 46 -2.29 1.57 1.15
N ILE A 47 -2.66 1.52 -0.13
CA ILE A 47 -1.78 1.93 -1.23
C ILE A 47 -1.44 3.42 -1.12
N GLU A 48 -2.47 4.26 -0.96
CA GLU A 48 -2.30 5.70 -0.87
C GLU A 48 -1.44 6.08 0.34
N ASP A 49 -1.69 5.49 1.51
CA ASP A 49 -0.89 5.69 2.71
C ASP A 49 0.57 5.35 2.48
N TYR A 50 0.87 4.20 1.85
CA TYR A 50 2.25 3.83 1.53
C TYR A 50 2.91 4.86 0.62
N VAL A 51 2.25 5.27 -0.47
CA VAL A 51 2.86 6.18 -1.44
C VAL A 51 3.07 7.57 -0.83
N VAL A 52 2.07 8.09 -0.11
CA VAL A 52 2.14 9.42 0.51
C VAL A 52 3.20 9.47 1.60
N THR A 53 3.33 8.42 2.42
CA THR A 53 4.34 8.37 3.49
C THR A 53 5.73 8.02 2.99
N ARG A 54 5.86 7.11 2.02
CA ARG A 54 7.15 6.67 1.48
C ARG A 54 7.77 7.64 0.49
N PHE A 55 6.95 8.34 -0.28
CA PHE A 55 7.36 9.29 -1.30
C PHE A 55 6.64 10.63 -1.08
N PRO A 56 6.95 11.37 0.00
CA PRO A 56 6.20 12.57 0.38
C PRO A 56 6.28 13.72 -0.64
N THR A 57 7.24 13.66 -1.56
CA THR A 57 7.40 14.60 -2.68
C THR A 57 6.80 14.10 -4.00
N MET A 58 6.28 12.86 -4.04
CA MET A 58 5.65 12.29 -5.23
C MET A 58 4.15 12.60 -5.25
N HIS A 59 3.72 13.40 -6.23
CA HIS A 59 2.36 13.91 -6.35
C HIS A 59 1.41 12.94 -7.08
N VAL A 60 1.22 11.73 -6.52
CA VAL A 60 0.26 10.76 -7.06
C VAL A 60 -1.16 11.06 -6.58
N ARG A 61 -2.15 11.05 -7.48
CA ARG A 61 -3.57 11.17 -7.13
C ARG A 61 -4.23 9.79 -7.17
N PHE A 62 -4.95 9.43 -6.12
CA PHE A 62 -5.72 8.19 -6.06
C PHE A 62 -7.21 8.45 -6.19
N VAL A 63 -7.90 7.59 -6.93
CA VAL A 63 -9.34 7.65 -7.12
C VAL A 63 -9.93 6.26 -6.99
N ASN A 64 -10.85 6.10 -6.05
CA ASN A 64 -11.63 4.88 -5.91
C ASN A 64 -12.93 4.99 -6.71
N SER A 65 -13.05 4.15 -7.75
CA SER A 65 -14.23 4.05 -8.62
C SER A 65 -14.92 2.68 -8.51
N GLY A 66 -14.71 1.98 -7.38
CA GLY A 66 -15.38 0.72 -7.08
C GLY A 66 -16.88 0.90 -6.82
N VAL A 67 -17.69 -0.08 -7.24
CA VAL A 67 -19.14 -0.11 -6.97
C VAL A 67 -19.60 -1.51 -6.59
N GLY A 68 -20.37 -1.60 -5.52
CA GLY A 68 -20.83 -2.86 -4.98
C GLY A 68 -21.66 -3.67 -5.96
N LYS A 69 -21.44 -4.99 -5.93
CA LYS A 69 -22.08 -6.02 -6.79
C LYS A 69 -21.76 -5.92 -8.28
N ASP A 70 -20.85 -5.03 -8.69
CA ASP A 70 -20.41 -5.02 -10.08
C ASP A 70 -19.76 -6.34 -10.48
N THR A 71 -19.96 -6.67 -11.75
CA THR A 71 -19.15 -7.62 -12.52
C THR A 71 -18.28 -6.82 -13.50
N VAL A 72 -17.39 -7.48 -14.24
CA VAL A 72 -16.63 -6.82 -15.31
C VAL A 72 -17.53 -6.24 -16.42
N ALA A 73 -18.79 -6.69 -16.52
CA ALA A 73 -19.79 -6.13 -17.44
C ALA A 73 -20.50 -4.87 -16.89
N GLY A 74 -20.23 -4.49 -15.64
CA GLY A 74 -20.96 -3.45 -14.90
C GLY A 74 -22.03 -4.05 -13.96
N GLY A 75 -22.99 -3.21 -13.56
CA GLY A 75 -23.95 -3.57 -12.52
C GLY A 75 -25.06 -2.53 -12.34
N LEU A 76 -25.51 -2.34 -11.10
CA LEU A 76 -26.62 -1.43 -10.79
C LEU A 76 -26.32 0.04 -11.14
N ALA A 77 -25.05 0.42 -11.17
CA ALA A 77 -24.62 1.75 -11.57
C ALA A 77 -24.40 1.88 -13.09
N GLY A 78 -24.90 0.96 -13.90
CA GLY A 78 -24.84 0.99 -15.37
C GLY A 78 -23.85 -0.04 -15.94
N PRO A 79 -23.90 -0.27 -17.27
CA PRO A 79 -22.97 -1.15 -17.96
C PRO A 79 -21.54 -0.59 -17.91
N MET A 80 -20.53 -1.46 -18.06
CA MET A 80 -19.11 -1.08 -17.98
C MET A 80 -18.74 0.09 -18.90
N SER A 81 -19.36 0.19 -20.08
CA SER A 81 -19.14 1.32 -21.00
C SER A 81 -19.54 2.68 -20.42
N GLU A 82 -20.65 2.73 -19.69
CA GLU A 82 -21.08 3.95 -18.98
C GLU A 82 -20.15 4.23 -17.80
N ARG A 83 -19.77 3.18 -17.06
CA ARG A 83 -18.85 3.27 -15.92
C ARG A 83 -17.50 3.87 -16.30
N LEU A 84 -16.91 3.40 -17.40
CA LEU A 84 -15.63 3.95 -17.88
C LEU A 84 -15.73 5.44 -18.23
N GLN A 85 -16.79 5.83 -18.94
CA GLN A 85 -16.97 7.24 -19.34
C GLN A 85 -17.27 8.17 -18.16
N ARG A 86 -17.98 7.68 -17.16
CA ARG A 86 -18.47 8.50 -16.04
C ARG A 86 -17.52 8.47 -14.84
N ASP A 87 -16.81 7.37 -14.61
CA ASP A 87 -16.10 7.09 -13.36
C ASP A 87 -14.58 6.95 -13.57
N VAL A 88 -14.10 6.98 -14.81
CA VAL A 88 -12.66 6.86 -15.13
C VAL A 88 -12.19 8.04 -15.97
N VAL A 89 -12.77 8.24 -17.15
CA VAL A 89 -12.35 9.29 -18.10
C VAL A 89 -12.28 10.70 -17.49
N PRO A 90 -13.22 11.16 -16.63
CA PRO A 90 -13.16 12.51 -16.07
C PRO A 90 -11.95 12.77 -15.18
N PHE A 91 -11.24 11.72 -14.76
CA PHE A 91 -10.02 11.83 -13.95
C PHE A 91 -8.74 11.86 -14.79
N SER A 92 -8.84 11.63 -16.10
CA SER A 92 -7.69 11.55 -17.02
C SER A 92 -6.55 10.69 -16.44
N PRO A 93 -6.82 9.44 -16.01
CA PRO A 93 -5.84 8.66 -15.29
C PRO A 93 -4.67 8.26 -16.18
N THR A 94 -3.48 8.23 -15.58
CA THR A 94 -2.28 7.62 -16.18
C THR A 94 -2.16 6.15 -15.81
N VAL A 95 -2.87 5.71 -14.77
CA VAL A 95 -2.93 4.31 -14.32
C VAL A 95 -4.37 3.90 -14.04
N VAL A 96 -4.79 2.77 -14.62
CA VAL A 96 -6.09 2.14 -14.30
C VAL A 96 -5.83 0.75 -13.73
N ALA A 97 -6.22 0.52 -12.48
CA ALA A 97 -6.12 -0.76 -11.80
C ALA A 97 -7.49 -1.43 -11.72
N MET A 98 -7.63 -2.64 -12.26
CA MET A 98 -8.92 -3.35 -12.35
C MET A 98 -8.92 -4.64 -11.53
N MET A 99 -9.84 -4.77 -10.59
CA MET A 99 -10.08 -6.00 -9.83
C MET A 99 -11.56 -6.42 -9.89
N TYR A 100 -11.85 -7.45 -10.68
CA TYR A 100 -13.16 -8.10 -10.81
C TYR A 100 -13.03 -9.61 -10.77
N GLY A 101 -14.12 -10.31 -10.44
CA GLY A 101 -14.19 -11.77 -10.39
C GLY A 101 -15.08 -12.28 -9.26
N MET A 102 -15.14 -11.56 -8.13
CA MET A 102 -15.87 -12.00 -6.94
C MET A 102 -17.37 -12.17 -7.20
N ASN A 103 -17.99 -11.25 -7.93
CA ASN A 103 -19.41 -11.36 -8.31
C ASN A 103 -19.62 -12.14 -9.62
N ASP A 104 -18.63 -12.15 -10.50
CA ASP A 104 -18.69 -12.77 -11.83
C ASP A 104 -18.87 -14.29 -11.77
N GLY A 105 -18.23 -14.95 -10.78
CA GLY A 105 -18.43 -16.38 -10.49
C GLY A 105 -19.75 -16.70 -9.78
N ARG A 106 -20.52 -15.68 -9.39
CA ARG A 106 -21.87 -15.78 -8.78
C ARG A 106 -21.96 -16.68 -7.54
N PHE A 107 -20.85 -16.89 -6.84
CA PHE A 107 -20.78 -17.76 -5.66
C PHE A 107 -21.25 -19.20 -5.96
N LYS A 108 -20.88 -19.72 -7.14
CA LYS A 108 -21.22 -21.07 -7.62
C LYS A 108 -19.96 -21.85 -7.99
N ALA A 109 -20.11 -23.17 -8.13
CA ALA A 109 -19.10 -24.02 -8.76
C ALA A 109 -18.75 -23.49 -10.17
N PHE A 110 -17.57 -23.85 -10.67
CA PHE A 110 -17.06 -23.37 -11.94
C PHE A 110 -18.06 -23.62 -13.08
N ASP A 111 -18.44 -22.53 -13.76
CA ASP A 111 -19.31 -22.54 -14.91
C ASP A 111 -18.52 -21.99 -16.12
N PRO A 112 -18.26 -22.82 -17.15
CA PRO A 112 -17.57 -22.38 -18.37
C PRO A 112 -18.25 -21.20 -19.05
N GLN A 113 -19.59 -21.09 -18.97
CA GLN A 113 -20.32 -19.98 -19.58
C GLN A 113 -20.06 -18.67 -18.83
N ALA A 114 -20.12 -18.69 -17.49
CA ALA A 114 -19.78 -17.53 -16.66
C ALA A 114 -18.31 -17.10 -16.85
N TYR A 115 -17.39 -18.07 -16.92
CA TYR A 115 -15.97 -17.81 -17.18
C TYR A 115 -15.74 -17.19 -18.57
N GLY A 116 -16.39 -17.71 -19.61
CA GLY A 116 -16.31 -17.12 -20.96
C GLY A 116 -16.88 -15.71 -21.03
N ALA A 117 -18.01 -15.45 -20.34
CA ALA A 117 -18.59 -14.11 -20.24
C ALA A 117 -17.69 -13.14 -19.48
N TYR A 118 -17.01 -13.61 -18.43
CA TYR A 118 -16.03 -12.85 -17.66
C TYR A 118 -14.83 -12.41 -18.52
N LEU A 119 -14.19 -13.34 -19.25
CA LEU A 119 -13.06 -12.98 -20.13
C LEU A 119 -13.49 -12.04 -21.26
N SER A 120 -14.64 -12.33 -21.90
CA SER A 120 -15.19 -11.45 -22.94
C SER A 120 -15.51 -10.05 -22.40
N GLY A 121 -15.97 -9.97 -21.14
CA GLY A 121 -16.22 -8.70 -20.48
C GLY A 121 -14.95 -7.90 -20.23
N TYR A 122 -13.87 -8.54 -19.82
CA TYR A 122 -12.55 -7.89 -19.74
C TYR A 122 -12.06 -7.43 -21.11
N ASP A 123 -12.12 -8.26 -22.15
CA ASP A 123 -11.70 -7.89 -23.51
C ASP A 123 -12.44 -6.64 -24.01
N ASN A 124 -13.76 -6.59 -23.79
CA ASN A 124 -14.58 -5.44 -24.14
C ASN A 124 -14.20 -4.19 -23.34
N ALA A 125 -14.01 -4.32 -22.02
CA ALA A 125 -13.61 -3.22 -21.15
C ALA A 125 -12.24 -2.66 -21.52
N LEU A 126 -11.26 -3.54 -21.78
CA LEU A 126 -9.90 -3.19 -22.16
C LEU A 126 -9.84 -2.56 -23.55
N THR A 127 -10.60 -3.09 -24.51
CA THR A 127 -10.73 -2.48 -25.85
C THR A 127 -11.28 -1.06 -25.76
N LEU A 128 -12.28 -0.85 -24.89
CA LEU A 128 -12.85 0.48 -24.70
C LEU A 128 -11.88 1.42 -23.96
N LEU A 129 -11.21 0.93 -22.91
CA LEU A 129 -10.17 1.67 -22.19
C LEU A 129 -9.05 2.13 -23.12
N ALA A 130 -8.50 1.25 -23.95
CA ALA A 130 -7.44 1.59 -24.90
C ALA A 130 -7.87 2.66 -25.92
N ARG A 131 -9.17 2.76 -26.24
CA ARG A 131 -9.71 3.82 -27.10
C ARG A 131 -9.91 5.15 -26.37
N LEU A 132 -10.37 5.10 -25.12
CA LEU A 132 -10.67 6.28 -24.33
C LEU A 132 -9.42 6.91 -23.71
N LEU A 133 -8.44 6.07 -23.35
CA LEU A 133 -7.25 6.42 -22.58
C LEU A 133 -6.03 5.66 -23.15
N PRO A 134 -5.58 5.97 -24.38
CA PRO A 134 -4.56 5.19 -25.08
C PRO A 134 -3.19 5.18 -24.38
N ASP A 135 -2.90 6.20 -23.57
CA ASP A 135 -1.63 6.37 -22.86
C ASP A 135 -1.67 5.84 -21.41
N ALA A 136 -2.84 5.40 -20.93
CA ALA A 136 -2.97 4.91 -19.56
C ALA A 136 -2.34 3.52 -19.42
N ARG A 137 -1.52 3.35 -18.39
CA ARG A 137 -0.95 2.05 -18.01
C ARG A 137 -2.00 1.25 -17.24
N ILE A 138 -2.12 -0.03 -17.56
CA ILE A 138 -3.15 -0.88 -16.98
C ILE A 138 -2.52 -1.83 -15.97
N THR A 139 -3.12 -1.93 -14.79
CA THR A 139 -2.87 -3.03 -13.85
C THR A 139 -4.10 -3.92 -13.80
N LEU A 140 -3.94 -5.17 -14.26
CA LEU A 140 -4.94 -6.21 -14.11
C LEU A 140 -4.68 -6.98 -12.82
N ILE A 141 -5.67 -7.01 -11.93
CA ILE A 141 -5.54 -7.64 -10.62
C ILE A 141 -6.34 -8.94 -10.62
N ARG A 142 -5.64 -10.05 -10.39
CA ARG A 142 -6.28 -11.34 -10.11
C ARG A 142 -7.12 -11.19 -8.82
N PRO A 143 -8.37 -11.65 -8.81
CA PRO A 143 -9.32 -11.34 -7.74
C PRO A 143 -8.82 -11.79 -6.37
N SER A 144 -9.02 -10.97 -5.35
CA SER A 144 -8.77 -11.32 -3.95
C SER A 144 -9.52 -12.60 -3.54
N PRO A 145 -9.08 -13.31 -2.49
CA PRO A 145 -9.65 -14.60 -2.19
C PRO A 145 -11.05 -14.51 -1.61
N TYR A 146 -11.82 -15.58 -1.83
CA TYR A 146 -12.90 -15.94 -0.93
C TYR A 146 -12.27 -16.75 0.22
N ASP A 147 -12.46 -16.32 1.48
CA ASP A 147 -11.77 -16.90 2.62
C ASP A 147 -12.35 -18.27 3.03
N ASP A 148 -11.91 -19.30 2.31
CA ASP A 148 -12.09 -20.71 2.66
C ASP A 148 -11.02 -21.23 3.64
N VAL A 149 -10.07 -20.37 4.06
CA VAL A 149 -8.96 -20.74 4.95
C VAL A 149 -9.37 -20.67 6.41
N THR A 150 -9.93 -19.53 6.83
CA THR A 150 -10.17 -19.26 8.25
C THR A 150 -11.57 -19.69 8.69
N ARG A 151 -12.50 -19.84 7.74
CA ARG A 151 -13.91 -20.17 8.00
C ARG A 151 -14.29 -21.54 7.44
N ARG A 152 -14.71 -22.42 8.34
CA ARG A 152 -15.26 -23.75 8.05
C ARG A 152 -16.48 -23.61 7.12
N GLU A 153 -16.49 -24.31 6.00
CA GLU A 153 -17.51 -24.21 4.93
C GLU A 153 -18.95 -24.21 5.46
N LEU A 154 -19.76 -23.24 5.04
CA LEU A 154 -21.23 -23.35 5.13
C LEU A 154 -21.79 -24.07 3.89
N PHE A 155 -21.06 -24.04 2.77
CA PHE A 155 -21.36 -24.71 1.51
C PHE A 155 -20.03 -25.08 0.82
N ASP A 156 -19.82 -26.36 0.53
CA ASP A 156 -18.63 -26.91 -0.16
C ASP A 156 -18.71 -26.63 -1.67
N ILE A 157 -18.56 -25.36 -2.05
CA ILE A 157 -18.51 -24.95 -3.46
C ILE A 157 -17.09 -24.69 -3.94
N GLY A 158 -16.10 -24.70 -3.04
CA GLY A 158 -14.69 -24.39 -3.33
C GLY A 158 -14.51 -23.07 -4.09
N TYR A 159 -15.24 -22.01 -3.70
CA TYR A 159 -15.36 -20.79 -4.50
C TYR A 159 -14.03 -20.09 -4.74
N ASN A 160 -13.10 -20.14 -3.79
CA ASN A 160 -11.78 -19.57 -4.03
C ASN A 160 -11.03 -20.26 -5.18
N THR A 161 -11.27 -21.56 -5.42
CA THR A 161 -10.71 -22.28 -6.58
C THR A 161 -11.29 -21.74 -7.89
N VAL A 162 -12.56 -21.32 -7.90
CA VAL A 162 -13.17 -20.64 -9.04
C VAL A 162 -12.49 -19.28 -9.27
N LEU A 163 -12.28 -18.50 -8.20
CA LEU A 163 -11.59 -17.21 -8.28
C LEU A 163 -10.14 -17.33 -8.76
N GLN A 164 -9.43 -18.39 -8.35
CA GLN A 164 -8.09 -18.69 -8.86
C GLN A 164 -8.11 -18.93 -10.37
N ARG A 165 -9.06 -19.73 -10.88
CA ARG A 165 -9.24 -19.94 -12.33
C ARG A 165 -9.57 -18.65 -13.07
N PHE A 166 -10.42 -17.80 -12.49
CA PHE A 166 -10.73 -16.48 -13.05
C PHE A 166 -9.47 -15.60 -13.09
N GLY A 167 -8.68 -15.60 -12.02
CA GLY A 167 -7.38 -14.93 -11.96
C GLY A 167 -6.37 -15.45 -12.98
N ASP A 168 -6.33 -16.75 -13.25
CA ASP A 168 -5.46 -17.31 -14.30
C ASP A 168 -5.86 -16.80 -15.69
N GLY A 169 -7.16 -16.66 -15.94
CA GLY A 169 -7.67 -16.00 -17.15
C GLY A 169 -7.25 -14.54 -17.26
N VAL A 170 -7.37 -13.76 -16.18
CA VAL A 170 -6.89 -12.36 -16.13
C VAL A 170 -5.39 -12.27 -16.42
N ALA A 171 -4.58 -13.18 -15.86
CA ALA A 171 -3.15 -13.21 -16.09
C ALA A 171 -2.79 -13.47 -17.57
N GLN A 172 -3.60 -14.26 -18.27
CA GLN A 172 -3.44 -14.52 -19.71
C GLN A 172 -3.79 -13.31 -20.59
N LEU A 173 -4.67 -12.42 -20.13
CA LEU A 173 -5.03 -11.19 -20.85
C LEU A 173 -3.92 -10.14 -20.82
N GLY A 174 -3.16 -10.07 -19.71
CA GLY A 174 -2.16 -9.03 -19.47
C GLY A 174 -1.18 -8.79 -20.62
N PRO A 175 -0.50 -9.83 -21.15
CA PRO A 175 0.47 -9.68 -22.24
C PRO A 175 -0.11 -9.05 -23.52
N ALA A 176 -1.36 -9.39 -23.87
CA ALA A 176 -2.00 -8.92 -25.10
C ALA A 176 -2.26 -7.40 -25.08
N VAL A 177 -2.45 -6.83 -23.90
CA VAL A 177 -2.71 -5.39 -23.69
C VAL A 177 -1.55 -4.67 -22.99
N ARG A 178 -0.39 -5.34 -22.84
CA ARG A 178 0.78 -4.82 -22.11
C ARG A 178 0.44 -4.32 -20.70
N ALA A 179 -0.52 -4.96 -20.04
CA ALA A 179 -0.88 -4.64 -18.67
C ALA A 179 0.08 -5.29 -17.67
N HIS A 180 0.34 -4.60 -16.57
CA HIS A 180 0.92 -5.19 -15.38
C HIS A 180 -0.08 -6.15 -14.75
N VAL A 181 0.36 -7.34 -14.33
CA VAL A 181 -0.52 -8.34 -13.70
C VAL A 181 -0.13 -8.49 -12.23
N ALA A 182 -1.07 -8.21 -11.33
CA ALA A 182 -0.90 -8.41 -9.89
C ALA A 182 -1.74 -9.58 -9.38
N ASP A 183 -1.24 -10.30 -8.37
CA ASP A 183 -1.98 -11.37 -7.69
C ASP A 183 -2.33 -10.99 -6.26
N LEU A 184 -3.62 -10.81 -5.98
CA LEU A 184 -4.15 -10.58 -4.64
C LEU A 184 -4.79 -11.84 -4.05
N ASN A 185 -4.79 -12.98 -4.76
CA ASN A 185 -5.30 -14.24 -4.24
C ASN A 185 -4.21 -15.02 -3.50
N GLY A 186 -3.18 -15.47 -4.22
CA GLY A 186 -2.16 -16.39 -3.72
C GLY A 186 -1.44 -15.87 -2.46
N PRO A 187 -0.85 -14.66 -2.51
CA PRO A 187 -0.17 -14.08 -1.35
C PRO A 187 -1.07 -13.94 -0.12
N VAL A 188 -2.32 -13.50 -0.32
CA VAL A 188 -3.26 -13.25 0.79
C VAL A 188 -3.74 -14.56 1.40
N VAL A 189 -3.97 -15.61 0.59
CA VAL A 189 -4.25 -16.96 1.09
C VAL A 189 -3.07 -17.50 1.93
N SER A 190 -1.83 -17.24 1.50
CA SER A 190 -0.63 -17.63 2.26
C SER A 190 -0.58 -16.92 3.63
N ASP A 191 -0.85 -15.62 3.66
CA ASP A 191 -0.91 -14.86 4.91
C ASP A 191 -2.05 -15.33 5.82
N LEU A 192 -3.25 -15.56 5.28
CA LEU A 192 -4.38 -16.08 6.04
C LEU A 192 -4.06 -17.43 6.68
N ARG A 193 -3.40 -18.35 5.94
CA ARG A 193 -2.96 -19.64 6.51
C ARG A 193 -1.98 -19.45 7.64
N ARG A 194 -1.03 -18.53 7.49
CA ARG A 194 -0.05 -18.21 8.54
C ARG A 194 -0.73 -17.67 9.79
N LEU A 195 -1.56 -16.65 9.64
CA LEU A 195 -2.26 -15.99 10.75
C LEU A 195 -3.22 -16.96 11.46
N MET A 196 -3.87 -17.85 10.70
CA MET A 196 -4.74 -18.90 11.25
C MET A 196 -4.00 -19.89 12.14
N GLN A 197 -2.69 -20.13 11.93
CA GLN A 197 -1.89 -20.99 12.83
C GLN A 197 -1.45 -20.28 14.11
N ILE A 198 -1.46 -18.94 14.13
CA ILE A 198 -0.96 -18.14 15.25
C ILE A 198 -2.12 -17.71 16.15
N GLU A 199 -3.12 -16.99 15.60
CA GLU A 199 -4.32 -16.53 16.33
C GLU A 199 -5.57 -16.77 15.48
N PRO A 200 -6.19 -17.98 15.54
CA PRO A 200 -7.35 -18.32 14.74
C PRO A 200 -8.54 -17.37 14.89
N ASP A 201 -8.75 -16.83 16.10
CA ASP A 201 -9.89 -15.96 16.38
C ASP A 201 -9.73 -14.58 15.72
N ILE A 202 -8.50 -14.04 15.70
CA ILE A 202 -8.21 -12.82 14.95
C ILE A 202 -8.26 -13.10 13.44
N ALA A 203 -7.67 -14.20 12.97
CA ALA A 203 -7.66 -14.54 11.54
C ALA A 203 -9.09 -14.61 10.95
N ARG A 204 -10.05 -15.15 11.70
CA ARG A 204 -11.47 -15.26 11.29
C ARG A 204 -12.20 -13.91 11.15
N THR A 205 -11.70 -12.83 11.74
CA THR A 205 -12.33 -11.50 11.64
C THR A 205 -11.84 -10.70 10.44
N LEU A 206 -10.75 -11.11 9.79
CA LEU A 206 -10.14 -10.34 8.69
C LEU A 206 -11.06 -10.22 7.47
N PHE A 207 -11.82 -11.28 7.18
CA PHE A 207 -12.86 -11.33 6.16
C PHE A 207 -14.15 -11.89 6.80
N PRO A 208 -14.94 -11.05 7.51
CA PRO A 208 -16.04 -11.52 8.35
C PRO A 208 -17.14 -12.27 7.58
N ASP A 209 -17.33 -11.97 6.30
CA ASP A 209 -18.24 -12.66 5.40
C ASP A 209 -17.53 -13.47 4.30
N ARG A 210 -16.21 -13.70 4.50
CA ARG A 210 -15.27 -14.34 3.57
C ARG A 210 -14.94 -13.53 2.30
N ILE A 211 -15.54 -12.36 2.11
CA ILE A 211 -15.42 -11.58 0.87
C ILE A 211 -14.79 -10.22 1.16
N HIS A 212 -15.40 -9.46 2.07
CA HIS A 212 -15.05 -8.07 2.29
C HIS A 212 -14.03 -7.96 3.42
N PRO A 213 -12.84 -7.42 3.18
CA PRO A 213 -11.86 -7.21 4.25
C PRO A 213 -12.31 -6.11 5.21
N ILE A 214 -12.07 -6.30 6.51
CA ILE A 214 -11.95 -5.16 7.45
C ILE A 214 -10.61 -4.43 7.18
N PRO A 215 -10.35 -3.23 7.76
CA PRO A 215 -9.09 -2.51 7.53
C PRO A 215 -7.82 -3.38 7.70
N ALA A 216 -7.77 -4.22 8.73
CA ALA A 216 -6.66 -5.14 8.96
C ALA A 216 -6.51 -6.21 7.84
N GLY A 217 -7.62 -6.71 7.28
CA GLY A 217 -7.59 -7.58 6.09
C GLY A 217 -7.15 -6.81 4.82
N GLY A 218 -7.47 -5.52 4.75
CA GLY A 218 -7.03 -4.61 3.71
C GLY A 218 -5.50 -4.47 3.63
N ILE A 219 -4.81 -4.57 4.77
CA ILE A 219 -3.33 -4.58 4.83
C ILE A 219 -2.75 -5.72 3.98
N LEU A 220 -3.37 -6.91 4.01
CA LEU A 220 -2.91 -8.07 3.22
C LEU A 220 -3.04 -7.81 1.71
N LEU A 221 -4.18 -7.26 1.29
CA LEU A 221 -4.44 -6.91 -0.11
C LEU A 221 -3.51 -5.79 -0.59
N ALA A 222 -3.35 -4.72 0.22
CA ALA A 222 -2.46 -3.61 -0.09
C ALA A 222 -1.02 -4.08 -0.21
N LYS A 223 -0.55 -4.92 0.74
CA LYS A 223 0.79 -5.51 0.71
C LYS A 223 1.04 -6.30 -0.58
N ALA A 224 0.09 -7.15 -0.98
CA ALA A 224 0.23 -7.94 -2.20
C ALA A 224 0.37 -7.06 -3.45
N LEU A 225 -0.45 -6.01 -3.57
CA LEU A 225 -0.38 -5.09 -4.70
C LEU A 225 0.89 -4.22 -4.68
N LEU A 226 1.28 -3.69 -3.52
CA LEU A 226 2.51 -2.90 -3.36
C LEU A 226 3.74 -3.71 -3.75
N LYS A 227 3.85 -4.96 -3.28
CA LYS A 227 4.94 -5.86 -3.68
C LYS A 227 4.92 -6.15 -5.18
N SER A 228 3.75 -6.33 -5.77
CA SER A 228 3.62 -6.50 -7.23
C SER A 228 4.08 -5.26 -8.01
N TRP A 229 3.89 -4.07 -7.45
CA TRP A 229 4.36 -2.79 -8.01
C TRP A 229 5.80 -2.43 -7.66
N GLY A 230 6.57 -3.33 -7.05
CA GLY A 230 7.98 -3.07 -6.71
C GLY A 230 8.17 -2.07 -5.57
N ALA A 231 7.23 -2.00 -4.62
CA ALA A 231 7.37 -1.19 -3.42
C ALA A 231 8.67 -1.53 -2.66
N THR A 232 9.38 -0.49 -2.24
CA THR A 232 10.61 -0.61 -1.44
C THR A 232 10.29 -0.81 0.04
N SER A 233 11.13 -1.58 0.72
CA SER A 233 10.95 -1.88 2.15
C SER A 233 11.50 -0.79 3.07
N LEU A 234 12.64 -0.20 2.69
CA LEU A 234 13.42 0.71 3.53
C LEU A 234 12.77 2.10 3.64
N VAL A 235 12.41 2.49 4.86
CA VAL A 235 12.00 3.86 5.25
C VAL A 235 13.28 4.68 5.40
N SER A 236 14.12 4.25 6.33
CA SER A 236 15.40 4.85 6.67
C SER A 236 16.28 3.82 7.39
N ALA A 237 17.58 4.08 7.41
CA ALA A 237 18.52 3.37 8.27
C ALA A 237 19.52 4.35 8.88
N VAL A 238 19.76 4.23 10.19
CA VAL A 238 20.81 4.94 10.91
C VAL A 238 21.71 3.91 11.60
N ASP A 239 22.99 3.92 11.23
CA ASP A 239 24.02 3.05 11.78
C ASP A 239 25.02 3.88 12.59
N ILE A 240 25.13 3.58 13.88
CA ILE A 240 26.03 4.24 14.81
C ILE A 240 27.11 3.24 15.24
N SER A 241 28.38 3.63 15.13
CA SER A 241 29.50 2.87 15.67
C SER A 241 30.16 3.62 16.82
N ILE A 242 30.22 2.97 17.98
CA ILE A 242 30.90 3.46 19.18
C ILE A 242 32.27 2.80 19.27
N GLY A 243 33.30 3.60 19.51
CA GLY A 243 34.69 3.17 19.55
C GLY A 243 35.63 4.34 19.81
N SER A 244 36.91 4.19 19.48
CA SER A 244 37.90 5.27 19.58
C SER A 244 37.58 6.46 18.66
N GLN A 245 36.89 6.20 17.55
CA GLN A 245 36.36 7.21 16.63
C GLN A 245 34.86 6.93 16.39
N PRO A 246 33.97 7.50 17.21
CA PRO A 246 32.54 7.34 17.02
C PRO A 246 32.09 7.90 15.67
N SER A 247 31.21 7.18 14.97
CA SER A 247 30.71 7.57 13.65
C SER A 247 29.23 7.25 13.49
N VAL A 248 28.58 7.96 12.56
CA VAL A 248 27.19 7.72 12.17
C VAL A 248 27.11 7.70 10.65
N ALA A 249 26.46 6.69 10.11
CA ALA A 249 26.05 6.60 8.72
C ALA A 249 24.51 6.59 8.65
N ALA A 250 23.96 7.13 7.57
CA ALA A 250 22.52 7.17 7.35
C ALA A 250 22.18 6.88 5.89
N GLN A 251 21.05 6.20 5.68
CA GLN A 251 20.44 5.95 4.38
C GLN A 251 18.97 6.37 4.45
N HIS A 252 18.50 7.11 3.44
CA HIS A 252 17.17 7.76 3.44
C HIS A 252 16.89 8.59 4.70
N ALA A 253 17.95 9.19 5.25
CA ALA A 253 17.89 10.07 6.40
C ALA A 253 19.14 10.97 6.43
N ALA A 254 19.01 12.11 7.09
CA ALA A 254 20.13 12.99 7.42
C ALA A 254 20.30 13.07 8.94
N VAL A 255 21.54 13.01 9.41
CA VAL A 255 21.89 13.09 10.84
C VAL A 255 22.73 14.33 11.10
N ARG A 256 22.46 15.01 12.22
CA ARG A 256 23.27 16.13 12.72
C ARG A 256 23.40 16.10 14.24
N HIS A 257 24.32 16.93 14.75
CA HIS A 257 24.54 17.09 16.19
C HIS A 257 24.78 15.78 16.96
N PHE A 258 25.40 14.79 16.32
CA PHE A 258 25.77 13.53 16.98
C PHE A 258 26.79 13.79 18.10
N ARG A 259 26.51 13.24 19.28
CA ARG A 259 27.38 13.28 20.46
C ARG A 259 27.46 11.88 21.06
N ALA A 260 28.68 11.40 21.24
CA ALA A 260 28.97 10.14 21.92
C ALA A 260 29.64 10.42 23.27
N GLY A 261 28.85 10.37 24.34
CA GLY A 261 29.32 10.46 25.73
C GLY A 261 28.88 9.23 26.54
N THR A 262 28.58 9.43 27.82
CA THR A 262 27.93 8.38 28.64
C THR A 262 26.57 7.99 28.07
N ALA A 263 25.85 8.97 27.53
CA ALA A 263 24.69 8.78 26.68
C ALA A 263 25.03 9.16 25.23
N LEU A 264 24.31 8.57 24.28
CA LEU A 264 24.34 9.02 22.89
C LEU A 264 23.19 9.99 22.64
N SER A 265 23.44 11.02 21.84
CA SER A 265 22.37 11.89 21.32
C SER A 265 22.66 12.30 19.89
N TRP A 266 21.61 12.45 19.08
CA TRP A 266 21.69 12.97 17.73
C TRP A 266 20.34 13.56 17.32
N GLN A 267 20.34 14.32 16.23
CA GLN A 267 19.11 14.66 15.53
C GLN A 267 19.10 13.94 14.20
N ALA A 268 17.94 13.40 13.82
CA ALA A 268 17.73 12.80 12.51
C ALA A 268 16.44 13.32 11.88
N ILE A 269 16.44 13.43 10.56
CA ILE A 269 15.25 13.57 9.73
C ILE A 269 15.29 12.43 8.72
N ASP A 270 14.19 11.73 8.56
CA ASP A 270 14.04 10.69 7.55
C ASP A 270 13.57 11.34 6.24
N ASP A 271 13.90 10.75 5.09
CA ASP A 271 13.36 11.19 3.79
C ASP A 271 11.88 10.81 3.63
N ALA A 272 11.40 9.87 4.45
CA ALA A 272 10.08 9.26 4.39
C ALA A 272 9.55 8.92 5.80
N LEU A 273 8.24 8.79 5.92
CA LEU A 273 7.58 8.27 7.11
C LEU A 273 7.39 6.74 7.01
N PRO A 274 7.30 6.03 8.15
CA PRO A 274 6.85 4.64 8.14
C PRO A 274 5.41 4.56 7.61
N MET A 275 5.07 3.45 6.95
CA MET A 275 3.69 3.20 6.54
C MET A 275 2.80 3.08 7.79
N PRO A 276 1.68 3.81 7.88
CA PRO A 276 0.83 3.78 9.05
C PRO A 276 0.18 2.40 9.21
N ILE A 277 0.11 1.94 10.45
CA ILE A 277 -0.64 0.77 10.85
C ILE A 277 -1.73 1.29 11.79
N PRO A 278 -3.02 1.07 11.50
CA PRO A 278 -4.10 1.48 12.40
C PRO A 278 -3.84 1.01 13.84
N ASP A 279 -4.11 1.88 14.81
CA ASP A 279 -3.85 1.62 16.23
C ASP A 279 -4.93 0.73 16.85
N ASP A 280 -5.07 -0.47 16.31
CA ASP A 280 -5.93 -1.53 16.83
C ASP A 280 -5.17 -2.86 16.91
N GLN A 281 -5.61 -3.72 17.83
CA GLN A 281 -4.98 -5.01 18.10
C GLN A 281 -4.89 -5.89 16.84
N THR A 282 -5.91 -5.86 15.98
CA THR A 282 -6.00 -6.75 14.81
C THR A 282 -5.06 -6.31 13.71
N SER A 283 -5.02 -5.00 13.40
CA SER A 283 -4.08 -4.44 12.41
C SER A 283 -2.63 -4.63 12.82
N ARG A 284 -2.30 -4.39 14.11
CA ARG A 284 -0.95 -4.65 14.65
C ARG A 284 -0.59 -6.13 14.57
N PHE A 285 -1.51 -7.03 14.92
CA PHE A 285 -1.30 -8.46 14.81
C PHE A 285 -0.97 -8.88 13.36
N VAL A 286 -1.73 -8.41 12.37
CA VAL A 286 -1.49 -8.71 10.95
C VAL A 286 -0.13 -8.20 10.49
N ALA A 287 0.21 -6.94 10.79
CA ALA A 287 1.46 -6.33 10.37
C ALA A 287 2.69 -7.03 10.98
N LEU A 288 2.61 -7.42 12.26
CA LEU A 288 3.73 -8.02 13.00
C LEU A 288 3.91 -9.53 12.75
N ASN A 289 2.87 -10.24 12.30
CA ASN A 289 2.90 -11.70 12.10
C ASN A 289 2.90 -12.15 10.64
N THR A 290 2.97 -11.21 9.70
CA THR A 290 3.29 -11.45 8.28
C THR A 290 4.65 -10.84 7.95
N ASP A 291 5.06 -10.86 6.68
CA ASP A 291 6.27 -10.18 6.19
C ASP A 291 6.07 -8.68 5.92
N PHE A 292 5.00 -8.05 6.44
CA PHE A 292 4.69 -6.64 6.17
C PHE A 292 5.81 -5.70 6.62
N MET A 293 6.31 -5.85 7.85
CA MET A 293 7.39 -4.99 8.35
C MET A 293 8.67 -5.14 7.53
N GLU A 294 9.00 -6.37 7.13
CA GLU A 294 10.19 -6.68 6.34
C GLU A 294 10.07 -6.22 4.89
N SER A 295 8.88 -6.33 4.29
CA SER A 295 8.68 -6.03 2.86
C SER A 295 8.34 -4.57 2.59
N LEU A 296 7.80 -3.83 3.56
CA LEU A 296 7.28 -2.48 3.33
C LEU A 296 7.66 -1.44 4.38
N ASN A 297 8.11 -1.81 5.58
CA ASN A 297 8.16 -0.87 6.70
C ASN A 297 9.41 -1.00 7.58
N GLN A 298 10.61 -0.92 6.98
CA GLN A 298 11.88 -0.99 7.70
C GLN A 298 12.43 0.40 8.04
N GLN A 299 12.35 0.81 9.31
CA GLN A 299 12.96 2.04 9.82
C GLN A 299 14.07 1.67 10.81
N ASN A 300 15.28 1.42 10.30
CA ASN A 300 16.30 0.69 11.03
C ASN A 300 17.18 1.62 11.87
N LEU A 301 17.41 1.25 13.13
CA LEU A 301 18.45 1.84 13.99
C LEU A 301 19.39 0.74 14.45
N ARG A 302 20.68 0.91 14.20
CA ARG A 302 21.73 -0.01 14.67
C ARG A 302 22.80 0.75 15.42
N VAL A 303 23.19 0.24 16.59
CA VAL A 303 24.24 0.83 17.43
C VAL A 303 25.22 -0.24 17.87
N THR A 304 26.45 -0.16 17.38
CA THR A 304 27.53 -1.11 17.67
C THR A 304 28.54 -0.52 18.64
N GLY A 305 29.29 -1.37 19.37
CA GLY A 305 30.34 -0.92 20.29
C GLY A 305 29.85 -0.39 21.65
N LEU A 306 28.54 -0.48 21.92
CA LEU A 306 27.99 -0.23 23.26
C LEU A 306 28.55 -1.23 24.28
N LYS A 307 28.76 -0.76 25.51
CA LYS A 307 29.03 -1.65 26.64
C LYS A 307 27.81 -2.54 26.87
N ALA A 308 28.05 -3.77 27.32
CA ALA A 308 26.97 -4.67 27.74
C ALA A 308 26.11 -3.98 28.81
N GLY A 309 24.79 -4.00 28.62
CA GLY A 309 23.85 -3.28 29.46
C GLY A 309 22.51 -3.07 28.76
N VAL A 310 21.59 -2.40 29.47
CA VAL A 310 20.28 -1.99 28.96
C VAL A 310 20.32 -0.49 28.73
N TYR A 311 19.72 -0.06 27.63
CA TYR A 311 19.65 1.33 27.21
C TYR A 311 18.19 1.70 26.97
N ARG A 312 17.83 2.91 27.39
CA ARG A 312 16.55 3.54 27.05
C ARG A 312 16.73 4.39 25.81
N LEU A 313 15.93 4.11 24.78
CA LEU A 313 15.79 4.98 23.62
C LEU A 313 14.63 5.96 23.87
N SER A 314 14.93 7.25 23.72
CA SER A 314 13.92 8.31 23.71
C SER A 314 14.01 9.09 22.40
N ILE A 315 12.86 9.58 21.92
CA ILE A 315 12.76 10.46 20.75
C ILE A 315 11.86 11.63 21.16
N ASP A 316 12.36 12.86 20.99
CA ASP A 316 11.71 14.10 21.42
C ASP A 316 11.27 14.09 22.90
N GLY A 317 12.11 13.49 23.75
CA GLY A 317 11.85 13.34 25.18
C GLY A 317 10.84 12.23 25.54
N GLN A 318 10.16 11.62 24.56
CA GLN A 318 9.29 10.47 24.78
C GLN A 318 10.13 9.18 24.83
N THR A 319 9.95 8.37 25.87
CA THR A 319 10.54 7.02 25.92
C THR A 319 9.85 6.11 24.89
N ILE A 320 10.63 5.53 23.99
CA ILE A 320 10.15 4.60 22.97
C ILE A 320 10.14 3.18 23.50
N ALA A 321 11.31 2.70 23.96
CA ALA A 321 11.49 1.37 24.52
C ALA A 321 12.87 1.26 25.19
N THR A 322 13.09 0.13 25.86
CA THR A 322 14.40 -0.27 26.38
C THR A 322 14.95 -1.44 25.58
N PHE A 323 16.25 -1.43 25.33
CA PHE A 323 16.95 -2.44 24.53
C PHE A 323 18.23 -2.86 25.23
N ASN A 324 18.61 -4.12 25.10
CA ASN A 324 19.97 -4.50 25.47
C ASN A 324 20.96 -4.12 24.34
N ALA A 325 22.24 -4.02 24.68
CA ALA A 325 23.29 -3.68 23.71
C ALA A 325 23.35 -4.64 22.51
N ALA A 326 23.01 -5.92 22.70
CA ALA A 326 23.04 -6.93 21.64
C ALA A 326 21.91 -6.73 20.62
N ASP A 327 20.71 -6.33 21.06
CA ASP A 327 19.59 -6.00 20.18
C ASP A 327 19.93 -4.78 19.31
N LEU A 328 20.47 -3.73 19.92
CA LEU A 328 20.91 -2.52 19.21
C LEU A 328 22.05 -2.83 18.24
N SER A 329 22.98 -3.70 18.61
CA SER A 329 24.09 -4.13 17.74
C SER A 329 23.61 -4.96 16.54
N ARG A 330 22.54 -5.75 16.70
CA ARG A 330 21.87 -6.45 15.60
C ARG A 330 21.05 -5.51 14.71
N GLY A 331 20.54 -4.43 15.30
CA GLY A 331 19.64 -3.48 14.66
C GLY A 331 18.19 -3.74 15.08
N ILE A 332 17.46 -2.65 15.27
CA ILE A 332 16.03 -2.65 15.60
C ILE A 332 15.26 -1.90 14.51
N ASN A 333 14.00 -2.27 14.30
CA ASN A 333 13.09 -1.55 13.40
C ASN A 333 12.17 -0.65 14.23
N LEU A 334 12.42 0.66 14.19
CA LEU A 334 11.67 1.70 14.90
C LEU A 334 10.20 1.77 14.51
N ALA A 335 9.86 1.40 13.26
CA ALA A 335 8.46 1.41 12.79
C ALA A 335 7.57 0.38 13.54
N ARG A 336 8.17 -0.51 14.36
CA ARG A 336 7.44 -1.44 15.24
C ARG A 336 6.99 -0.81 16.57
N TYR A 337 7.39 0.44 16.85
CA TYR A 337 7.16 1.10 18.14
C TYR A 337 6.32 2.36 17.97
N ALA A 338 5.62 2.77 19.02
CA ALA A 338 5.01 4.10 19.04
C ALA A 338 6.13 5.15 19.08
N SER A 339 6.20 5.98 18.05
CA SER A 339 7.19 7.06 17.89
C SER A 339 6.53 8.32 17.34
N PRO A 340 7.18 9.50 17.46
CA PRO A 340 6.69 10.71 16.80
C PRO A 340 6.44 10.54 15.30
N MET A 341 7.31 9.80 14.61
CA MET A 341 7.17 9.50 13.18
C MET A 341 5.95 8.60 12.89
N ASN A 342 5.67 7.61 13.75
CA ASN A 342 4.46 6.79 13.62
C ASN A 342 3.18 7.59 13.92
N ALA A 343 3.23 8.51 14.89
CA ALA A 343 2.10 9.40 15.17
C ALA A 343 1.81 10.32 13.97
N GLN A 344 2.86 10.91 13.39
CA GLN A 344 2.75 11.71 12.17
C GLN A 344 2.20 10.90 10.99
N ALA A 345 2.66 9.66 10.78
CA ALA A 345 2.12 8.76 9.76
C ALA A 345 0.63 8.42 10.01
N ALA A 346 0.21 8.29 11.27
CA ALA A 346 -1.18 8.08 11.62
C ALA A 346 -2.05 9.29 11.28
N ASP A 347 -1.54 10.52 11.44
CA ASP A 347 -2.24 11.74 11.01
C ASP A 347 -2.43 11.76 9.48
N VAL A 348 -1.42 11.33 8.71
CA VAL A 348 -1.55 11.13 7.26
C VAL A 348 -2.71 10.16 6.96
N HIS A 349 -2.76 9.01 7.64
CA HIS A 349 -3.83 8.02 7.46
C HIS A 349 -5.22 8.58 7.77
N VAL A 350 -5.37 9.35 8.86
CA VAL A 350 -6.64 10.01 9.20
C VAL A 350 -7.09 10.95 8.09
N LEU A 351 -6.17 11.72 7.52
CA LEU A 351 -6.44 12.61 6.40
C LEU A 351 -6.77 11.82 5.13
N THR A 352 -6.07 10.69 4.88
CA THR A 352 -6.38 9.74 3.79
C THR A 352 -7.82 9.23 3.87
N LEU A 353 -8.24 8.78 5.05
CA LEU A 353 -9.62 8.33 5.27
C LEU A 353 -10.63 9.47 5.07
N ALA A 354 -10.31 10.68 5.54
CA ALA A 354 -11.20 11.83 5.44
C ALA A 354 -11.47 12.25 3.98
N HIS A 355 -10.44 12.40 3.14
CA HIS A 355 -10.68 12.79 1.74
C HIS A 355 -11.38 11.65 0.96
N ASN A 356 -11.04 10.39 1.22
CA ASN A 356 -11.71 9.25 0.60
C ASN A 356 -13.21 9.19 0.99
N ALA A 357 -13.56 9.52 2.24
CA ALA A 357 -14.95 9.63 2.67
C ALA A 357 -15.71 10.79 2.00
N ILE A 358 -15.06 11.95 1.81
CA ILE A 358 -15.64 13.08 1.06
C ILE A 358 -15.88 12.66 -0.39
N ARG A 359 -14.92 12.00 -1.03
CA ARG A 359 -15.03 11.52 -2.41
C ARG A 359 -16.16 10.50 -2.57
N ALA A 360 -16.24 9.53 -1.67
CA ALA A 360 -17.32 8.55 -1.66
C ALA A 360 -18.70 9.22 -1.49
N THR A 361 -18.79 10.26 -0.64
CA THR A 361 -20.02 11.05 -0.45
C THR A 361 -20.39 11.83 -1.71
N ARG A 362 -19.44 12.57 -2.28
CA ARG A 362 -19.59 13.30 -3.55
C ARG A 362 -20.13 12.39 -4.64
N TRP A 363 -19.53 11.21 -4.77
CA TRP A 363 -19.92 10.21 -5.74
C TRP A 363 -21.32 9.63 -5.47
N ARG A 364 -21.48 8.91 -4.36
CA ARG A 364 -22.66 8.08 -4.10
C ARG A 364 -23.88 8.88 -3.68
N ARG A 365 -23.68 9.96 -2.92
CA ARG A 365 -24.78 10.71 -2.28
C ARG A 365 -25.20 11.94 -3.06
N VAL A 366 -24.41 12.38 -4.05
CA VAL A 366 -24.73 13.56 -4.85
C VAL A 366 -24.68 13.25 -6.35
N GLN A 367 -23.58 12.69 -6.86
CA GLN A 367 -23.43 12.42 -8.29
C GLN A 367 -24.27 11.23 -8.79
N MET A 368 -24.56 10.23 -7.96
CA MET A 368 -25.31 9.04 -8.41
C MET A 368 -26.82 9.09 -8.11
N LEU A 369 -27.32 10.20 -7.56
CA LEU A 369 -28.77 10.36 -7.33
C LEU A 369 -29.54 10.45 -8.66
N ARG A 370 -30.48 9.52 -8.85
CA ARG A 370 -31.28 9.39 -10.08
C ARG A 370 -32.44 10.39 -10.17
N THR A 371 -32.93 10.93 -9.06
CA THR A 371 -34.02 11.91 -9.04
C THR A 371 -33.47 13.33 -9.10
N THR A 372 -33.43 13.89 -10.31
CA THR A 372 -32.92 15.26 -10.60
C THR A 372 -33.82 16.39 -10.10
N SER A 373 -35.03 16.09 -9.60
CA SER A 373 -35.96 17.08 -9.03
C SER A 373 -35.64 17.51 -7.58
N ALA A 374 -34.63 16.93 -6.93
CA ALA A 374 -34.46 17.03 -5.47
C ALA A 374 -33.23 17.82 -4.97
N LEU A 375 -32.36 18.34 -5.85
CA LEU A 375 -31.25 19.20 -5.43
C LEU A 375 -31.18 20.43 -6.35
N ASN A 376 -31.90 21.48 -5.96
CA ASN A 376 -31.55 22.83 -6.38
C ASN A 376 -30.07 23.01 -6.01
N ASP A 377 -29.22 23.36 -6.99
CA ASP A 377 -27.77 23.57 -6.82
C ASP A 377 -26.86 22.33 -6.67
N ARG A 378 -27.25 21.18 -7.25
CA ARG A 378 -26.38 19.97 -7.33
C ARG A 378 -24.94 20.26 -7.79
N SER A 379 -24.76 21.13 -8.79
CA SER A 379 -23.42 21.53 -9.27
C SER A 379 -22.62 22.24 -8.17
N GLN A 380 -23.26 23.12 -7.40
CA GLN A 380 -22.61 23.84 -6.31
C GLN A 380 -22.22 22.87 -5.18
N ALA A 381 -23.07 21.90 -4.85
CA ALA A 381 -22.77 20.87 -3.86
C ALA A 381 -21.56 20.01 -4.27
N LEU A 382 -21.50 19.58 -5.54
CA LEU A 382 -20.35 18.84 -6.07
C LEU A 382 -19.06 19.66 -5.97
N GLN A 383 -19.11 20.93 -6.39
CA GLN A 383 -17.95 21.83 -6.31
C GLN A 383 -17.50 22.11 -4.87
N ALA A 384 -18.43 22.18 -3.91
CA ALA A 384 -18.10 22.36 -2.51
C ALA A 384 -17.37 21.13 -1.94
N LEU A 385 -17.83 19.93 -2.29
CA LEU A 385 -17.16 18.68 -1.90
C LEU A 385 -15.80 18.55 -2.59
N ASP A 386 -15.66 18.94 -3.85
CA ASP A 386 -14.37 18.97 -4.57
C ASP A 386 -13.36 19.90 -3.87
N ARG A 387 -13.79 21.10 -3.45
CA ARG A 387 -12.92 22.02 -2.69
C ARG A 387 -12.55 21.48 -1.32
N ALA A 388 -13.48 20.83 -0.62
CA ALA A 388 -13.23 20.22 0.68
C ALA A 388 -12.23 19.06 0.56
N GLU A 389 -12.42 18.17 -0.42
CA GLU A 389 -11.49 17.08 -0.71
C GLU A 389 -10.08 17.62 -1.01
N PHE A 390 -9.98 18.63 -1.88
CA PHE A 390 -8.71 19.28 -2.22
C PHE A 390 -7.99 19.85 -0.99
N ALA A 391 -8.71 20.52 -0.09
CA ALA A 391 -8.12 21.08 1.12
C ALA A 391 -7.60 19.99 2.08
N ILE A 392 -8.32 18.88 2.22
CA ILE A 392 -7.86 17.74 3.04
C ILE A 392 -6.64 17.07 2.43
N VAL A 393 -6.61 16.90 1.11
CA VAL A 393 -5.42 16.36 0.41
C VAL A 393 -4.21 17.28 0.61
N ALA A 394 -4.39 18.61 0.58
CA ALA A 394 -3.29 19.54 0.86
C ALA A 394 -2.73 19.35 2.29
N LEU A 395 -3.60 19.20 3.29
CA LEU A 395 -3.20 18.91 4.67
C LEU A 395 -2.50 17.55 4.78
N GLN A 396 -2.98 16.52 4.07
CA GLN A 396 -2.35 15.20 4.03
C GLN A 396 -0.90 15.29 3.52
N ARG A 397 -0.67 16.08 2.46
CA ARG A 397 0.66 16.26 1.87
C ARG A 397 1.59 17.07 2.76
N GLU A 398 1.05 18.05 3.49
CA GLU A 398 1.80 18.78 4.52
C GLU A 398 2.18 17.85 5.69
N ALA A 399 1.22 17.09 6.22
CA ALA A 399 1.43 16.13 7.29
C ALA A 399 2.42 15.02 6.92
N ALA A 400 2.56 14.69 5.63
CA ALA A 400 3.50 13.69 5.14
C ALA A 400 4.96 14.16 5.12
N GLN A 401 5.25 15.46 5.24
CA GLN A 401 6.63 15.97 5.20
C GLN A 401 7.39 15.62 6.49
N PRO A 402 8.46 14.82 6.44
CA PRO A 402 9.19 14.41 7.64
C PRO A 402 9.77 15.59 8.44
N LEU A 403 9.90 15.40 9.75
CA LEU A 403 10.40 16.40 10.68
C LEU A 403 11.73 15.98 11.30
N TRP A 404 12.50 16.96 11.78
CA TRP A 404 13.68 16.68 12.59
C TRP A 404 13.27 16.21 13.98
N HIS A 405 13.77 15.05 14.39
CA HIS A 405 13.57 14.49 15.71
C HIS A 405 14.89 14.39 16.48
N THR A 406 14.84 14.57 17.79
CA THR A 406 15.99 14.43 18.69
C THR A 406 15.95 13.05 19.35
N PHE A 407 16.99 12.26 19.09
CA PHE A 407 17.16 10.91 19.62
C PHE A 407 18.14 10.93 20.79
N GLU A 408 17.84 10.16 21.82
CA GLU A 408 18.70 9.94 22.96
C GLU A 408 18.74 8.46 23.32
N LEU A 409 19.95 7.93 23.54
CA LEU A 409 20.16 6.57 24.01
C LEU A 409 20.94 6.61 25.32
N ASN A 410 20.24 6.36 26.42
CA ASN A 410 20.78 6.48 27.77
C ASN A 410 20.98 5.09 28.40
N PRO A 411 22.15 4.77 28.98
CA PRO A 411 22.30 3.55 29.79
C PRO A 411 21.38 3.62 31.02
N LEU A 412 20.82 2.48 31.42
CA LEU A 412 19.98 2.35 32.62
C LEU A 412 20.76 1.86 33.84
#